data_AF-A0A359I863-F1
#
_entry.id   AF-A0A359I863-F1
#
_cell.length_a   1.000
_cell.length_b   1.000
_cell.length_c   1.000
_cell.angle_alpha   90.00
_cell.angle_beta   90.00
_cell.angle_gamma   90.00
#
_symmetry.space_group_name_H-M   'P 1'
#
loop_
_entity.id
_entity.type
_entity.pdbx_description
1 polymer ?
#
loop_
_entity_poly.entity_id
_entity_poly.type
_entity_poly.pdbx_seq_one_letter_code
_entity_poly.pdbx_strand_id
1 'polypeptide(L)'
;LAGLSLENNPRIVWGVLVLTLVFGFFSLRTEFDSDMRNINYMTDEQKADMEYFSSLANQNGDTENLYIVSSGTTWDEALSQSGIISRAIDSLVNSGMATRCNEVNSFLTSREEQVRRLARWNEFAGKFRESATTPLTEAALRHGFSPEAFSPFNDAISADYAPQDFENFKELYSSVFTGNISEDPESGRKSIVQVIEVPLSSADEIKDTLSGHREFEGLVFDVRSMNGSIADTLSDDFNYIGVACGFIVFIFLWISLGSIELAMISFLPMAFSWIWILGIMGILGIKFNIVNVILATFIFGQGDDYTIFMTEGLTYEFACRRKLLQSYKNSIIVSALIMFIGIGTLLVAKHPAMRSLGEVTVVGMVSVVLMAYLFPPLLFKWLTRRSDGSIRPYPVTLGSVLTGRYDFNRSEIRRKKNQTELAYAMECVMGRYLYKGREIETSAGKTLKKIRSRTDILLDYANPGDIYLDDKNGYGELALLLARLHPERKVFIYTSSGYVQAVIAACADGFTPNLHILDHKP
;
A
#
# COMPACT_ATOMS: atom_id res chain seq x y z
N LEU A 1 -13.36 29.46 -10.75
CA LEU A 1 -13.44 27.99 -10.61
C LEU A 1 -14.47 27.54 -9.58
N ALA A 2 -14.56 28.16 -8.40
CA ALA A 2 -15.43 27.66 -7.34
C ALA A 2 -16.96 27.74 -7.58
N GLY A 3 -17.43 28.55 -8.53
CA GLY A 3 -18.85 28.62 -8.92
C GLY A 3 -19.29 27.63 -10.01
N LEU A 4 -18.37 26.79 -10.52
CA LEU A 4 -18.70 25.77 -11.52
C LEU A 4 -19.28 24.55 -10.82
N SER A 5 -20.58 24.31 -11.00
CA SER A 5 -21.21 23.05 -10.58
C SER A 5 -20.94 21.96 -11.61
N LEU A 6 -19.72 21.42 -11.57
CA LEU A 6 -19.27 20.33 -12.47
C LEU A 6 -20.22 19.12 -12.37
N GLU A 7 -20.80 18.88 -11.19
CA GLU A 7 -21.78 17.83 -10.92
C GLU A 7 -23.10 17.98 -11.69
N ASN A 8 -23.43 19.16 -12.19
CA ASN A 8 -24.69 19.40 -12.89
C ASN A 8 -24.60 19.18 -14.40
N ASN A 9 -23.39 19.01 -14.95
CA ASN A 9 -23.21 18.79 -16.38
C ASN A 9 -23.08 17.29 -16.69
N PRO A 10 -24.10 16.65 -17.32
CA PRO A 10 -24.09 15.21 -17.58
C PRO A 10 -22.95 14.78 -18.50
N ARG A 11 -22.43 15.68 -19.34
CA ARG A 11 -21.27 15.39 -20.22
C ARG A 11 -19.98 15.22 -19.41
N ILE A 12 -19.81 16.01 -18.35
CA ILE A 12 -18.62 15.94 -17.49
C ILE A 12 -18.66 14.65 -16.67
N VAL A 13 -19.82 14.30 -16.12
CA VAL A 13 -20.01 13.04 -15.38
C VAL A 13 -19.74 11.82 -16.26
N TRP A 14 -20.30 11.80 -17.49
CA TRP A 14 -20.01 10.74 -18.45
C TRP A 14 -18.53 10.70 -18.86
N GLY A 15 -17.91 11.86 -19.07
CA GLY A 15 -16.48 11.96 -19.34
C GLY A 15 -15.62 11.36 -18.23
N VAL A 16 -15.94 11.67 -16.96
CA VAL A 16 -15.24 11.07 -15.82
C VAL A 16 -15.48 9.58 -15.72
N LEU A 17 -16.70 9.07 -15.95
CA LEU A 17 -16.96 7.63 -15.95
C LEU A 17 -16.16 6.90 -17.03
N VAL A 18 -16.10 7.44 -18.25
CA VAL A 18 -15.30 6.86 -19.34
C VAL A 18 -13.81 6.92 -18.99
N LEU A 19 -13.32 8.04 -18.46
CA LEU A 19 -11.94 8.16 -18.01
C LEU A 19 -11.60 7.18 -16.90
N THR A 20 -12.50 6.95 -15.93
CA THR A 20 -12.30 5.94 -14.88
C THR A 20 -12.16 4.53 -15.47
N LEU A 21 -12.94 4.20 -16.52
CA LEU A 21 -12.79 2.90 -17.21
C LEU A 21 -11.46 2.80 -17.96
N VAL A 22 -11.06 3.87 -18.65
CA VAL A 22 -9.76 3.93 -19.35
C VAL A 22 -8.61 3.79 -18.35
N PHE A 23 -8.61 4.59 -17.29
CA PHE A 23 -7.60 4.53 -16.25
C PHE A 23 -7.62 3.21 -15.51
N GLY A 24 -8.79 2.59 -15.29
CA GLY A 24 -8.89 1.24 -14.73
C GLY A 24 -8.26 0.15 -15.60
N PHE A 25 -8.26 0.33 -16.93
CA PHE A 25 -7.52 -0.57 -17.83
C PHE A 25 -6.00 -0.36 -17.72
N PHE A 26 -5.57 0.91 -17.68
CA PHE A 26 -4.14 1.23 -17.57
C PHE A 26 -3.56 1.02 -16.18
N SER A 27 -4.36 1.05 -15.12
CA SER A 27 -3.90 0.83 -13.74
C SER A 27 -3.36 -0.59 -13.52
N LEU A 28 -3.81 -1.56 -14.33
CA LEU A 28 -3.29 -2.93 -14.32
C LEU A 28 -1.90 -3.06 -14.96
N ARG A 29 -1.39 -2.00 -15.61
CA ARG A 29 -0.08 -1.98 -16.26
C ARG A 29 0.98 -1.21 -15.47
N THR A 30 0.63 -0.69 -14.29
CA THR A 30 1.57 0.07 -13.47
C THR A 30 2.59 -0.88 -12.86
N GLU A 31 3.85 -0.74 -13.24
CA GLU A 31 4.96 -1.55 -12.73
C GLU A 31 5.57 -0.93 -11.47
N PHE A 32 6.03 -1.79 -10.56
CA PHE A 32 6.87 -1.41 -9.43
C PHE A 32 8.33 -1.42 -9.85
N ASP A 33 9.04 -0.31 -9.64
CA ASP A 33 10.48 -0.22 -9.82
C ASP A 33 11.20 -0.76 -8.57
N SER A 34 11.67 -2.00 -8.67
CA SER A 34 12.45 -2.67 -7.63
C SER A 34 13.94 -2.29 -7.65
N ASP A 35 14.40 -1.58 -8.69
CA ASP A 35 15.81 -1.20 -8.80
C ASP A 35 16.10 0.12 -8.05
N MET A 36 16.63 -0.01 -6.85
CA MET A 36 17.03 1.12 -6.01
C MET A 36 18.07 2.03 -6.67
N ARG A 37 18.80 1.56 -7.69
CA ARG A 37 19.78 2.37 -8.41
C ARG A 37 19.12 3.51 -9.19
N ASN A 38 17.87 3.32 -9.66
CA ASN A 38 17.13 4.35 -10.39
C ASN A 38 16.72 5.54 -9.50
N ILE A 39 16.75 5.36 -8.18
CA ILE A 39 16.36 6.38 -7.19
C ILE A 39 17.56 7.28 -6.84
N ASN A 40 18.78 6.75 -6.93
CA ASN A 40 20.01 7.47 -6.61
C ASN A 40 20.34 8.51 -7.67
N TYR A 41 20.78 9.69 -7.23
CA TYR A 41 21.30 10.70 -8.14
C TYR A 41 22.69 10.30 -8.63
N MET A 42 22.83 10.13 -9.95
CA MET A 42 24.11 10.01 -10.64
C MET A 42 24.15 11.04 -11.77
N THR A 43 25.32 11.63 -12.01
CA THR A 43 25.51 12.45 -13.22
C THR A 43 25.51 11.58 -14.47
N ASP A 44 25.22 12.18 -15.63
CA ASP A 44 25.24 11.44 -16.90
C ASP A 44 26.61 10.78 -17.17
N GLU A 45 27.71 11.46 -16.76
CA GLU A 45 29.07 10.94 -16.84
C GLU A 45 29.26 9.72 -15.93
N GLN A 46 28.83 9.79 -14.66
CA GLN A 46 28.93 8.66 -13.74
C GLN A 46 28.10 7.45 -14.19
N LYS A 47 26.96 7.69 -14.84
CA LYS A 47 26.12 6.63 -15.38
C LYS A 47 26.80 5.94 -16.57
N ALA A 48 27.40 6.73 -17.47
CA ALA A 48 28.17 6.21 -18.59
C ALA A 48 29.41 5.43 -18.13
N ASP A 49 30.14 5.94 -17.13
CA ASP A 49 31.28 5.25 -16.53
C ASP A 49 30.86 3.93 -15.90
N MET A 50 29.73 3.90 -15.18
CA MET A 50 29.20 2.67 -14.57
C MET A 50 28.78 1.65 -15.62
N GLU A 51 28.09 2.06 -16.70
CA GLU A 51 27.76 1.19 -17.83
C GLU A 51 29.02 0.66 -18.54
N TYR A 52 30.06 1.49 -18.64
CA TYR A 52 31.35 1.07 -19.19
C TYR A 52 32.04 0.04 -18.29
N PHE A 53 32.17 0.30 -16.99
CA PHE A 53 32.79 -0.64 -16.05
C PHE A 53 32.01 -1.96 -15.93
N SER A 54 30.67 -1.91 -15.97
CA SER A 54 29.85 -3.12 -15.97
C SER A 54 30.07 -3.95 -17.25
N SER A 55 30.24 -3.30 -18.41
CA SER A 55 30.56 -3.99 -19.67
C SER A 55 31.96 -4.62 -19.70
N LEU A 56 32.91 -4.06 -18.93
CA LEU A 56 34.26 -4.63 -18.79
C LEU A 56 34.27 -5.84 -17.85
N ALA A 57 33.43 -5.83 -16.82
CA ALA A 57 33.32 -6.91 -15.84
C ALA A 57 32.48 -8.08 -16.37
N ASN A 58 31.36 -7.80 -17.04
CA ASN A 58 30.49 -8.80 -17.67
C ASN A 58 30.71 -8.78 -19.18
N GLN A 59 31.58 -9.66 -19.69
CA GLN A 59 31.84 -9.76 -21.15
C GLN A 59 30.61 -10.21 -21.96
N ASN A 60 29.59 -10.79 -21.31
CA ASN A 60 28.28 -11.05 -21.87
C ASN A 60 27.23 -10.55 -20.87
N GLY A 61 26.37 -9.60 -21.25
CA GLY A 61 25.27 -9.10 -20.39
C GLY A 61 24.17 -10.12 -20.05
N ASP A 62 24.41 -11.41 -20.35
CA ASP A 62 23.50 -12.53 -20.16
C ASP A 62 23.87 -13.43 -18.96
N THR A 63 24.82 -13.00 -18.13
CA THR A 63 25.25 -13.74 -16.94
C THR A 63 25.00 -12.99 -15.64
N GLU A 64 24.84 -13.75 -14.55
CA GLU A 64 24.58 -13.26 -13.21
C GLU A 64 25.47 -13.98 -12.20
N ASN A 65 25.89 -13.25 -11.15
CA ASN A 65 26.70 -13.81 -10.07
C ASN A 65 25.80 -14.41 -8.98
N LEU A 66 25.95 -15.70 -8.73
CA LEU A 66 25.40 -16.39 -7.56
C LEU A 66 26.44 -16.42 -6.44
N TYR A 67 26.03 -15.94 -5.27
CA TYR A 67 26.79 -15.99 -4.03
C TYR A 67 26.33 -17.18 -3.20
N ILE A 68 27.27 -18.05 -2.87
CA ILE A 68 27.05 -19.30 -2.14
C ILE A 68 27.75 -19.16 -0.79
N VAL A 69 26.98 -19.07 0.28
CA VAL A 69 27.47 -18.88 1.64
C VAL A 69 27.38 -20.18 2.39
N SER A 70 28.53 -20.72 2.76
CA SER A 70 28.65 -21.87 3.65
C SER A 70 28.91 -21.38 5.07
N SER A 71 28.05 -21.72 6.02
CA SER A 71 28.14 -21.23 7.40
C SER A 71 28.38 -22.36 8.39
N GLY A 72 28.96 -22.03 9.55
CA GLY A 72 29.15 -22.92 10.68
C GLY A 72 29.43 -22.14 11.97
N THR A 73 29.37 -22.84 13.10
CA THR A 73 29.80 -22.33 14.41
C THR A 73 31.33 -22.30 14.54
N THR A 74 32.01 -23.11 13.74
CA THR A 74 33.48 -23.16 13.63
C THR A 74 33.93 -22.97 12.19
N TRP A 75 35.18 -22.56 12.00
CA TRP A 75 35.77 -22.45 10.65
C TRP A 75 35.80 -23.80 9.95
N ASP A 76 36.02 -24.88 10.71
CA ASP A 76 36.07 -26.24 10.17
C ASP A 76 34.72 -26.70 9.63
N GLU A 77 33.65 -26.39 10.35
CA GLU A 77 32.28 -26.67 9.94
C GLU A 77 31.92 -25.87 8.67
N ALA A 78 32.23 -24.57 8.63
CA ALA A 78 32.00 -23.74 7.44
C ALA A 78 32.79 -24.23 6.22
N LEU A 79 34.04 -24.67 6.42
CA LEU A 79 34.87 -25.28 5.37
C LEU A 79 34.34 -26.63 4.92
N SER A 80 33.79 -27.44 5.83
CA SER A 80 33.18 -28.73 5.51
C SER A 80 31.94 -28.52 4.63
N GLN A 81 31.04 -27.61 5.02
CA GLN A 81 29.87 -27.20 4.23
C GLN A 81 30.27 -26.67 2.85
N SER A 82 31.31 -25.84 2.81
CA SER A 82 31.88 -25.31 1.56
C SER A 82 32.41 -26.44 0.66
N GLY A 83 33.03 -27.47 1.23
CA GLY A 83 33.52 -28.64 0.51
C GLY A 83 32.42 -29.54 -0.05
N ILE A 84 31.28 -29.66 0.65
CA ILE A 84 30.10 -30.40 0.19
C ILE A 84 29.55 -29.74 -1.08
N ILE A 85 29.27 -28.45 -1.03
CA ILE A 85 28.67 -27.74 -2.18
C ILE A 85 29.65 -27.58 -3.33
N SER A 86 30.97 -27.56 -3.07
CA SER A 86 31.99 -27.44 -4.12
C SER A 86 31.88 -28.53 -5.18
N ARG A 87 31.50 -29.77 -4.81
CA ARG A 87 31.35 -30.85 -5.79
C ARG A 87 30.20 -30.61 -6.76
N ALA A 88 29.10 -30.03 -6.25
CA ALA A 88 27.97 -29.63 -7.09
C ALA A 88 28.38 -28.48 -8.02
N ILE A 89 29.12 -27.49 -7.50
CA ILE A 89 29.69 -26.40 -8.30
C ILE A 89 30.61 -26.95 -9.39
N ASP A 90 31.52 -27.88 -9.06
CA ASP A 90 32.44 -28.48 -10.03
C ASP A 90 31.68 -29.22 -11.15
N SER A 91 30.58 -29.90 -10.83
CA SER A 91 29.71 -30.51 -11.84
C SER A 91 29.06 -29.47 -12.77
N LEU A 92 28.62 -28.32 -12.24
CA LEU A 92 28.05 -27.23 -13.03
C LEU A 92 29.10 -26.56 -13.93
N VAL A 93 30.32 -26.35 -13.40
CA VAL A 93 31.42 -25.76 -14.16
C VAL A 93 31.90 -26.70 -15.27
N ASN A 94 32.06 -27.99 -14.98
CA ASN A 94 32.48 -28.97 -15.98
C ASN A 94 31.45 -29.21 -17.09
N SER A 95 30.17 -28.93 -16.83
CA SER A 95 29.10 -29.00 -17.84
C SER A 95 28.96 -27.69 -18.65
N GLY A 96 29.72 -26.65 -18.32
CA GLY A 96 29.66 -25.35 -18.98
C GLY A 96 28.45 -24.49 -18.56
N MET A 97 27.74 -24.90 -17.50
CA MET A 97 26.55 -24.20 -16.98
C MET A 97 26.92 -23.10 -15.97
N ALA A 98 28.17 -23.04 -15.52
CA ALA A 98 28.69 -22.02 -14.62
C ALA A 98 30.18 -21.74 -14.88
N THR A 99 30.62 -20.53 -14.57
CA THR A 99 32.03 -20.14 -14.52
C THR A 99 32.40 -19.84 -13.06
N ARG A 100 33.50 -20.40 -12.58
CA ARG A 100 33.96 -20.19 -11.20
C ARG A 100 34.68 -18.84 -11.10
N CYS A 101 34.21 -17.95 -10.22
CA CYS A 101 34.83 -16.63 -10.03
C CYS A 101 35.87 -16.65 -8.91
N ASN A 102 35.72 -17.53 -7.91
CA ASN A 102 36.71 -17.73 -6.85
C ASN A 102 36.72 -19.18 -6.34
N GLU A 103 37.81 -19.56 -5.66
CA GLU A 103 37.98 -20.92 -5.14
C GLU A 103 38.71 -20.94 -3.79
N VAL A 104 37.97 -20.69 -2.72
CA VAL A 104 38.52 -20.73 -1.35
C VAL A 104 38.96 -22.15 -0.98
N ASN A 105 38.18 -23.16 -1.38
CA ASN A 105 38.39 -24.57 -1.01
C ASN A 105 39.64 -25.22 -1.61
N SER A 106 40.20 -24.65 -2.67
CA SER A 106 41.46 -25.14 -3.23
C SER A 106 42.62 -24.90 -2.28
N PHE A 107 42.55 -23.84 -1.47
CA PHE A 107 43.60 -23.41 -0.57
C PHE A 107 43.29 -23.69 0.90
N LEU A 108 42.05 -23.46 1.33
CA LEU A 108 41.59 -23.67 2.70
C LEU A 108 40.63 -24.85 2.72
N THR A 109 40.90 -25.85 3.55
CA THR A 109 40.09 -27.09 3.59
C THR A 109 39.79 -27.50 5.02
N SER A 110 38.66 -28.19 5.20
CA SER A 110 38.30 -28.75 6.50
C SER A 110 39.34 -29.77 6.96
N ARG A 111 39.42 -29.99 8.26
CA ARG A 111 40.33 -30.92 8.90
C ARG A 111 40.13 -32.34 8.37
N GLU A 112 38.89 -32.74 8.11
CA GLU A 112 38.57 -34.02 7.49
C GLU A 112 39.23 -34.16 6.11
N GLU A 113 39.10 -33.12 5.27
CA GLU A 113 39.70 -33.10 3.94
C GLU A 113 41.23 -33.03 4.00
N GLN A 114 41.80 -32.28 4.95
CA GLN A 114 43.24 -32.25 5.20
C GLN A 114 43.77 -33.65 5.56
N VAL A 115 43.11 -34.35 6.49
CA VAL A 115 43.48 -35.72 6.86
C VAL A 115 43.40 -36.66 5.66
N ARG A 116 42.35 -36.54 4.83
CA ARG A 116 42.23 -37.34 3.59
C ARG A 116 43.35 -37.07 2.60
N ARG A 117 43.67 -35.79 2.36
CA ARG A 117 44.75 -35.37 1.45
C ARG A 117 46.12 -35.81 1.96
N LEU A 118 46.37 -35.69 3.26
CA LEU A 118 47.60 -36.13 3.91
C LEU A 118 47.76 -37.66 3.86
N ALA A 119 46.70 -38.43 4.09
CA ALA A 119 46.74 -39.88 3.94
C ALA A 119 47.16 -40.29 2.51
N ARG A 120 46.55 -39.66 1.49
CA ARG A 120 46.90 -39.87 0.08
C ARG A 120 48.34 -39.43 -0.24
N TRP A 121 48.79 -38.32 0.32
CA TRP A 121 50.18 -37.85 0.18
C TRP A 121 51.17 -38.82 0.81
N ASN A 122 50.91 -39.29 2.02
CA ASN A 122 51.76 -40.22 2.75
C ASN A 122 51.85 -41.58 2.06
N GLU A 123 50.75 -42.07 1.48
CA GLU A 123 50.76 -43.27 0.64
C GLU A 123 51.62 -43.08 -0.62
N PHE A 124 51.45 -41.95 -1.32
CA PHE A 124 52.25 -41.60 -2.50
C PHE A 124 53.74 -41.47 -2.15
N ALA A 125 54.08 -40.67 -1.14
CA ALA A 125 55.45 -40.45 -0.70
C ALA A 125 56.08 -41.76 -0.21
N GLY A 126 55.37 -42.57 0.57
CA GLY A 126 55.87 -43.86 1.03
C GLY A 126 56.23 -44.82 -0.10
N LYS A 127 55.46 -44.80 -1.20
CA LYS A 127 55.69 -45.66 -2.36
C LYS A 127 56.76 -45.14 -3.33
N PHE A 128 56.86 -43.83 -3.51
CA PHE A 128 57.63 -43.22 -4.58
C PHE A 128 58.83 -42.38 -4.12
N ARG A 129 59.01 -42.11 -2.82
CA ARG A 129 60.09 -41.23 -2.32
C ARG A 129 61.47 -41.65 -2.81
N GLU A 130 61.89 -42.89 -2.56
CA GLU A 130 63.22 -43.36 -3.02
C GLU A 130 63.34 -43.37 -4.54
N SER A 131 62.28 -43.82 -5.23
CA SER A 131 62.25 -43.86 -6.70
C SER A 131 62.23 -42.48 -7.35
N ALA A 132 61.83 -41.43 -6.63
CA ALA A 132 61.78 -40.06 -7.13
C ALA A 132 63.06 -39.29 -6.80
N THR A 133 63.63 -39.47 -5.60
CA THR A 133 64.79 -38.67 -5.15
C THR A 133 66.13 -39.20 -5.66
N THR A 134 66.34 -40.52 -5.71
CA THR A 134 67.62 -41.11 -6.13
C THR A 134 67.92 -40.86 -7.61
N PRO A 135 67.01 -41.17 -8.57
CA PRO A 135 67.28 -40.92 -9.99
C PRO A 135 67.37 -39.43 -10.32
N LEU A 136 66.59 -38.58 -9.63
CA LEU A 136 66.64 -37.14 -9.80
C LEU A 136 68.00 -36.57 -9.40
N THR A 137 68.55 -37.01 -8.26
CA THR A 137 69.87 -36.57 -7.79
C THR A 137 70.98 -37.05 -8.74
N GLU A 138 70.92 -38.29 -9.21
CA GLU A 138 71.88 -38.81 -10.19
C GLU A 138 71.81 -38.06 -11.53
N ALA A 139 70.61 -37.78 -12.03
CA ALA A 139 70.40 -37.02 -13.26
C ALA A 139 70.88 -35.57 -13.11
N ALA A 140 70.58 -34.92 -11.97
CA ALA A 140 71.04 -33.57 -11.65
C ALA A 140 72.57 -33.49 -11.72
N LEU A 141 73.29 -34.43 -11.10
CA LEU A 141 74.75 -34.52 -11.15
C LEU A 141 75.27 -34.72 -12.58
N ARG A 142 74.66 -35.61 -13.36
CA ARG A 142 75.06 -35.84 -14.77
C ARG A 142 74.90 -34.61 -15.65
N HIS A 143 73.93 -33.75 -15.35
CA HIS A 143 73.68 -32.52 -16.08
C HIS A 143 74.42 -31.29 -15.50
N GLY A 144 75.27 -31.49 -14.48
CA GLY A 144 76.11 -30.43 -13.91
C GLY A 144 75.42 -29.53 -12.89
N PHE A 145 74.24 -29.92 -12.37
CA PHE A 145 73.62 -29.24 -11.24
C PHE A 145 74.34 -29.57 -9.92
N SER A 146 74.23 -28.68 -8.93
CA SER A 146 74.72 -28.96 -7.59
C SER A 146 73.92 -30.10 -6.94
N PRO A 147 74.51 -30.90 -6.04
CA PRO A 147 73.81 -31.97 -5.33
C PRO A 147 72.56 -31.49 -4.59
N GLU A 148 72.56 -30.22 -4.14
CA GLU A 148 71.48 -29.60 -3.37
C GLU A 148 70.49 -28.80 -4.24
N ALA A 149 70.67 -28.75 -5.56
CA ALA A 149 69.82 -27.93 -6.44
C ALA A 149 68.32 -28.23 -6.31
N PHE A 150 67.97 -29.46 -5.94
CA PHE A 150 66.60 -29.93 -5.75
C PHE A 150 66.30 -30.31 -4.29
N SER A 151 67.09 -29.83 -3.32
CA SER A 151 66.85 -30.09 -1.90
C SER A 151 65.43 -29.69 -1.45
N PRO A 152 64.81 -28.58 -1.91
CA PRO A 152 63.45 -28.24 -1.48
C PRO A 152 62.40 -29.29 -1.86
N PHE A 153 62.58 -29.99 -2.99
CA PHE A 153 61.71 -31.09 -3.38
C PHE A 153 61.92 -32.32 -2.49
N ASN A 154 63.19 -32.66 -2.22
CA ASN A 154 63.55 -33.77 -1.33
C ASN A 154 63.01 -33.53 0.09
N ASP A 155 63.09 -32.29 0.57
CA ASP A 155 62.56 -31.86 1.85
C ASP A 155 61.03 -31.97 1.84
N ALA A 156 60.35 -31.50 0.79
CA ALA A 156 58.90 -31.56 0.69
C ALA A 156 58.34 -33.00 0.65
N ILE A 157 58.96 -33.92 -0.10
CA ILE A 157 58.50 -35.33 -0.17
C ILE A 157 58.87 -36.15 1.09
N SER A 158 59.85 -35.67 1.86
CA SER A 158 60.30 -36.31 3.09
C SER A 158 59.70 -35.70 4.35
N ALA A 159 59.13 -34.51 4.25
CA ALA A 159 58.47 -33.83 5.35
C ALA A 159 57.26 -34.62 5.89
N ASP A 160 57.08 -34.55 7.20
CA ASP A 160 55.91 -35.06 7.89
C ASP A 160 54.93 -33.91 8.13
N TYR A 161 53.80 -33.95 7.45
CA TYR A 161 52.79 -32.90 7.48
C TYR A 161 51.63 -33.31 8.39
N ALA A 162 51.28 -32.44 9.34
CA ALA A 162 50.11 -32.60 10.21
C ALA A 162 48.98 -31.65 9.79
N PRO A 163 47.71 -32.01 10.04
CA PRO A 163 46.58 -31.10 9.85
C PRO A 163 46.80 -29.80 10.63
N GLN A 164 46.46 -28.67 10.01
CA GLN A 164 46.62 -27.34 10.56
C GLN A 164 45.27 -26.71 10.84
N ASP A 165 45.20 -25.93 11.93
CA ASP A 165 44.03 -25.15 12.26
C ASP A 165 43.91 -23.93 11.31
N PHE A 166 42.69 -23.41 11.17
CA PHE A 166 42.39 -22.30 10.28
C PHE A 166 43.28 -21.07 10.51
N GLU A 167 43.60 -20.75 11.77
CA GLU A 167 44.41 -19.59 12.14
C GLU A 167 45.85 -19.65 11.61
N ASN A 168 46.38 -20.84 11.32
CA ASN A 168 47.72 -20.98 10.76
C ASN A 168 47.80 -20.45 9.31
N PHE A 169 46.65 -20.26 8.66
CA PHE A 169 46.56 -19.71 7.30
C PHE A 169 46.25 -18.21 7.25
N LYS A 170 46.44 -17.50 8.38
CA LYS A 170 46.08 -16.08 8.51
C LYS A 170 46.63 -15.17 7.42
N GLU A 171 47.90 -15.29 7.09
CA GLU A 171 48.52 -14.46 6.05
C GLU A 171 47.86 -14.68 4.68
N LEU A 172 47.49 -15.92 4.37
CA LEU A 172 46.85 -16.29 3.12
C LEU A 172 45.43 -15.73 3.03
N TYR A 173 44.62 -15.98 4.06
CA TYR A 173 43.22 -15.57 4.02
C TYR A 173 43.04 -14.06 4.15
N SER A 174 43.91 -13.38 4.91
CA SER A 174 43.88 -11.91 5.05
C SER A 174 44.39 -11.15 3.82
N SER A 175 45.13 -11.81 2.93
CA SER A 175 45.63 -11.20 1.69
C SER A 175 44.75 -11.49 0.49
N VAL A 176 44.29 -12.74 0.34
CA VAL A 176 43.63 -13.22 -0.89
C VAL A 176 42.12 -13.38 -0.72
N PHE A 177 41.66 -13.78 0.47
CA PHE A 177 40.28 -14.22 0.71
C PHE A 177 39.49 -13.33 1.67
N THR A 178 39.97 -12.13 1.99
CA THR A 178 39.31 -11.20 2.92
C THR A 178 37.88 -10.86 2.51
N GLY A 179 37.60 -10.75 1.21
CA GLY A 179 36.25 -10.51 0.69
C GLY A 179 35.34 -11.75 0.66
N ASN A 180 35.86 -12.93 0.98
CA ASN A 180 35.16 -14.21 0.87
C ASN A 180 34.97 -14.92 2.21
N ILE A 181 35.39 -14.30 3.31
CA ILE A 181 35.35 -14.87 4.64
C ILE A 181 34.76 -13.83 5.57
N SER A 182 33.79 -14.24 6.38
CA SER A 182 33.07 -13.36 7.31
C SER A 182 32.83 -14.06 8.64
N GLU A 183 33.02 -13.32 9.73
CA GLU A 183 32.68 -13.73 11.09
C GLU A 183 31.72 -12.71 11.67
N ASP A 184 30.55 -13.17 12.11
CA ASP A 184 29.56 -12.35 12.78
C ASP A 184 29.93 -12.20 14.27
N PRO A 185 30.26 -10.98 14.74
CA PRO A 185 30.68 -10.75 16.12
C PRO A 185 29.60 -11.06 17.16
N GLU A 186 28.31 -10.98 16.80
CA GLU A 186 27.21 -11.18 17.76
C GLU A 186 26.83 -12.65 17.89
N SER A 187 26.69 -13.35 16.76
CA SER A 187 26.30 -14.77 16.76
C SER A 187 27.48 -15.73 16.83
N GLY A 188 28.71 -15.26 16.57
CA GLY A 188 29.90 -16.10 16.42
C GLY A 188 29.89 -16.95 15.15
N ARG A 189 28.94 -16.69 14.22
CA ARG A 189 28.78 -17.47 13.00
C ARG A 189 29.91 -17.17 12.02
N LYS A 190 30.54 -18.22 11.52
CA LYS A 190 31.64 -18.18 10.55
C LYS A 190 31.13 -18.58 9.19
N SER A 191 31.47 -17.79 8.17
CA SER A 191 30.91 -17.92 6.83
C SER A 191 31.98 -17.82 5.75
N ILE A 192 31.86 -18.67 4.74
CA ILE A 192 32.71 -18.71 3.56
C ILE A 192 31.84 -18.48 2.33
N VAL A 193 32.24 -17.52 1.50
CA VAL A 193 31.48 -17.06 0.34
C VAL A 193 32.19 -17.45 -0.95
N GLN A 194 31.56 -18.33 -1.71
CA GLN A 194 31.95 -18.65 -3.07
C GLN A 194 31.07 -17.88 -4.06
N VAL A 195 31.64 -17.51 -5.20
CA VAL A 195 30.95 -16.79 -6.27
C VAL A 195 31.11 -17.58 -7.56
N ILE A 196 29.98 -17.84 -8.21
CA ILE A 196 29.92 -18.43 -9.55
C ILE A 196 29.12 -17.52 -10.46
N GLU A 197 29.54 -17.43 -11.71
CA GLU A 197 28.83 -16.73 -12.77
C GLU A 197 28.01 -17.75 -13.56
N VAL A 198 26.72 -17.49 -13.75
CA VAL A 198 25.79 -18.40 -14.44
C VAL A 198 24.96 -17.64 -15.48
N PRO A 199 24.46 -18.29 -16.55
CA PRO A 199 23.54 -17.65 -17.46
C PRO A 199 22.23 -17.23 -16.77
N LEU A 200 21.75 -16.01 -17.05
CA LEU A 200 20.53 -15.41 -16.51
C LEU A 200 19.30 -16.30 -16.68
N SER A 201 19.21 -17.05 -17.78
CA SER A 201 18.09 -17.96 -18.06
C SER A 201 18.02 -19.18 -17.15
N SER A 202 19.15 -19.56 -16.53
CA SER A 202 19.29 -20.75 -15.68
C SER A 202 19.63 -20.41 -14.23
N ALA A 203 19.75 -19.13 -13.88
CA ALA A 203 20.18 -18.69 -12.55
C ALA A 203 19.24 -19.21 -11.44
N ASP A 204 17.93 -19.08 -11.63
CA ASP A 204 16.92 -19.55 -10.67
C ASP A 204 16.94 -21.08 -10.51
N GLU A 205 17.06 -21.82 -11.62
CA GLU A 205 17.14 -23.29 -11.61
C GLU A 205 18.39 -23.80 -10.89
N ILE A 206 19.55 -23.17 -11.15
CA ILE A 206 20.81 -23.52 -10.51
C ILE A 206 20.76 -23.17 -9.02
N LYS A 207 20.20 -22.01 -8.67
CA LYS A 207 19.99 -21.60 -7.28
C LYS A 207 19.14 -22.61 -6.52
N ASP A 208 17.99 -23.01 -7.07
CA ASP A 208 17.11 -24.01 -6.46
C ASP A 208 17.79 -25.37 -6.32
N THR A 209 18.61 -25.75 -7.30
CA THR A 209 19.38 -27.01 -7.27
C THR A 209 20.45 -27.00 -6.16
N LEU A 210 21.18 -25.89 -6.01
CA LEU A 210 22.22 -25.75 -4.99
C LEU A 210 21.62 -25.62 -3.58
N SER A 211 20.54 -24.85 -3.43
CA SER A 211 19.82 -24.71 -2.16
C SER A 211 19.07 -25.99 -1.74
N GLY A 212 18.63 -26.80 -2.70
CA GLY A 212 17.95 -28.08 -2.45
C GLY A 212 18.88 -29.24 -2.12
N HIS A 213 20.20 -29.03 -2.09
CA HIS A 213 21.18 -30.07 -1.82
C HIS A 213 21.09 -30.52 -0.35
N ARG A 214 20.64 -31.77 -0.11
CA ARG A 214 20.26 -32.26 1.23
C ARG A 214 21.31 -32.13 2.34
N GLU A 215 22.58 -32.12 1.98
CA GLU A 215 23.72 -32.03 2.91
C GLU A 215 24.27 -30.61 3.08
N PHE A 216 23.73 -29.64 2.33
CA PHE A 216 24.16 -28.24 2.36
C PHE A 216 23.18 -27.41 3.19
N GLU A 217 23.68 -26.81 4.27
CA GLU A 217 22.90 -25.96 5.18
C GLU A 217 23.20 -24.46 4.97
N GLY A 218 23.79 -24.12 3.83
CA GLY A 218 24.16 -22.74 3.49
C GLY A 218 23.08 -21.98 2.71
N LEU A 219 23.42 -20.75 2.33
CA LEU A 219 22.54 -19.84 1.60
C LEU A 219 23.06 -19.64 0.18
N VAL A 220 22.17 -19.62 -0.80
CA VAL A 220 22.50 -19.24 -2.18
C VAL A 220 21.62 -18.06 -2.57
N PHE A 221 22.24 -16.97 -3.00
CA PHE A 221 21.51 -15.77 -3.40
C PHE A 221 22.24 -15.00 -4.50
N ASP A 222 21.50 -14.15 -5.18
CA ASP A 222 21.96 -13.18 -6.15
C ASP A 222 21.40 -11.80 -5.77
N VAL A 223 22.01 -10.74 -6.30
CA VAL A 223 21.61 -9.36 -5.96
C VAL A 223 20.21 -9.06 -6.49
N ARG A 224 19.80 -9.65 -7.61
CA ARG A 224 18.50 -9.39 -8.25
C ARG A 224 17.35 -9.95 -7.43
N SER A 225 17.41 -11.19 -6.99
CA SER A 225 16.41 -11.86 -6.17
C SER A 225 16.37 -11.29 -4.77
N MET A 226 17.50 -10.85 -4.21
CA MET A 226 17.52 -10.12 -2.94
C MET A 226 16.76 -8.80 -3.07
N ASN A 227 17.07 -7.99 -4.10
CA ASN A 227 16.36 -6.73 -4.37
C ASN A 227 14.88 -6.97 -4.69
N GLY A 228 14.56 -8.03 -5.45
CA GLY A 228 13.20 -8.47 -5.76
C GLY A 228 12.42 -8.84 -4.50
N SER A 229 12.99 -9.67 -3.62
CA SER A 229 12.36 -10.08 -2.37
C SER A 229 12.09 -8.89 -1.44
N ILE A 230 13.03 -7.93 -1.36
CA ILE A 230 12.85 -6.68 -0.60
C ILE A 230 11.69 -5.87 -1.20
N ALA A 231 11.66 -5.71 -2.53
CA ALA A 231 10.61 -4.98 -3.22
C ALA A 231 9.23 -5.64 -3.05
N ASP A 232 9.14 -6.96 -3.16
CA ASP A 232 7.91 -7.74 -2.96
C ASP A 232 7.41 -7.59 -1.52
N THR A 233 8.29 -7.75 -0.52
CA THR A 233 7.93 -7.55 0.90
C THR A 233 7.39 -6.15 1.15
N LEU A 234 8.04 -5.13 0.60
CA LEU A 234 7.59 -3.73 0.73
C LEU A 234 6.25 -3.49 0.03
N SER A 235 6.02 -4.11 -1.12
CA SER A 235 4.76 -4.04 -1.86
C SER A 235 3.61 -4.68 -1.06
N ASP A 236 3.87 -5.84 -0.47
CA ASP A 236 2.91 -6.56 0.37
C ASP A 236 2.58 -5.78 1.65
N ASP A 237 3.59 -5.26 2.34
CA ASP A 237 3.42 -4.40 3.52
C ASP A 237 2.60 -3.15 3.18
N PHE A 238 2.87 -2.53 2.03
CA PHE A 238 2.09 -1.38 1.56
C PHE A 238 0.62 -1.74 1.32
N ASN A 239 0.34 -2.86 0.65
CA ASN A 239 -1.03 -3.32 0.41
C ASN A 239 -1.75 -3.61 1.74
N TYR A 240 -1.06 -4.27 2.68
CA TYR A 240 -1.58 -4.54 4.02
C TYR A 240 -1.93 -3.24 4.76
N ILE A 241 -1.00 -2.28 4.81
CA ILE A 241 -1.21 -0.96 5.43
C ILE A 241 -2.36 -0.23 4.76
N GLY A 242 -2.43 -0.22 3.42
CA GLY A 242 -3.49 0.44 2.67
C GLY A 242 -4.88 -0.12 3.00
N VAL A 243 -5.03 -1.45 3.04
CA VAL A 243 -6.30 -2.10 3.40
C VAL A 243 -6.65 -1.87 4.87
N ALA A 244 -5.68 -2.01 5.78
CA ALA A 244 -5.89 -1.80 7.20
C ALA A 244 -6.29 -0.36 7.52
N CYS A 245 -5.55 0.63 7.01
CA CYS A 245 -5.87 2.05 7.16
C CYS A 245 -7.22 2.39 6.51
N GLY A 246 -7.49 1.90 5.30
CA GLY A 246 -8.77 2.09 4.64
C GLY A 246 -9.95 1.59 5.48
N PHE A 247 -9.82 0.42 6.10
CA PHE A 247 -10.86 -0.13 6.97
C PHE A 247 -11.04 0.67 8.26
N ILE A 248 -9.94 1.09 8.89
CA ILE A 248 -9.95 1.93 10.10
C ILE A 248 -10.62 3.28 9.81
N VAL A 249 -10.22 3.95 8.73
CA VAL A 249 -10.81 5.23 8.32
C VAL A 249 -12.29 5.06 8.00
N PHE A 250 -12.67 4.01 7.27
CA PHE A 250 -14.07 3.75 6.96
C PHE A 250 -14.92 3.57 8.23
N ILE A 251 -14.44 2.79 9.21
CA ILE A 251 -15.13 2.63 10.50
C ILE A 251 -15.23 3.96 11.23
N PHE A 252 -14.14 4.73 11.27
CA PHE A 252 -14.14 6.05 11.90
C PHE A 252 -15.16 6.99 11.26
N LEU A 253 -15.22 7.05 9.92
CA LEU A 253 -16.19 7.83 9.17
C LEU A 253 -17.62 7.37 9.42
N TRP A 254 -17.85 6.05 9.48
CA TRP A 254 -19.15 5.49 9.78
C TRP A 254 -19.63 5.88 11.18
N ILE A 255 -18.74 5.81 12.17
CA ILE A 255 -19.05 6.28 13.52
C ILE A 255 -19.29 7.78 13.51
N SER A 256 -18.38 8.58 12.93
CA SER A 256 -18.43 10.04 12.93
C SER A 256 -19.70 10.59 12.27
N LEU A 257 -20.00 10.14 11.05
CA LEU A 257 -21.14 10.60 10.25
C LEU A 257 -22.47 9.93 10.66
N GLY A 258 -22.43 8.83 11.41
CA GLY A 258 -23.61 8.17 11.96
C GLY A 258 -24.47 7.39 10.95
N SER A 259 -24.11 7.38 9.67
CA SER A 259 -24.77 6.61 8.63
C SER A 259 -23.74 5.99 7.68
N ILE A 260 -24.00 4.75 7.26
CA ILE A 260 -23.10 4.01 6.39
C ILE A 260 -23.10 4.60 4.98
N GLU A 261 -24.20 5.21 4.55
CA GLU A 261 -24.32 5.87 3.25
C GLU A 261 -23.44 7.12 3.18
N LEU A 262 -23.45 7.98 4.21
CA LEU A 262 -22.57 9.15 4.25
C LEU A 262 -21.09 8.74 4.34
N ALA A 263 -20.78 7.67 5.09
CA ALA A 263 -19.43 7.12 5.12
C ALA A 263 -18.97 6.63 3.75
N MET A 264 -19.83 5.93 3.00
CA MET A 264 -19.55 5.52 1.63
C MET A 264 -19.39 6.71 0.66
N ILE A 265 -20.18 7.77 0.82
CA ILE A 265 -20.05 8.99 0.01
C ILE A 265 -18.69 9.67 0.23
N SER A 266 -18.22 9.71 1.48
CA SER A 266 -16.90 10.26 1.80
C SER A 266 -15.77 9.34 1.36
N PHE A 267 -15.90 8.02 1.54
CA PHE A 267 -14.82 7.05 1.29
C PHE A 267 -14.64 6.67 -0.19
N LEU A 268 -15.72 6.46 -0.95
CA LEU A 268 -15.63 6.02 -2.35
C LEU A 268 -14.81 6.93 -3.27
N PRO A 269 -14.92 8.27 -3.22
CA PRO A 269 -14.12 9.16 -4.07
C PRO A 269 -12.62 8.90 -3.94
N MET A 270 -12.15 8.55 -2.74
CA MET A 270 -10.76 8.19 -2.49
C MET A 270 -10.36 6.91 -3.23
N ALA A 271 -11.16 5.85 -3.13
CA ALA A 271 -10.92 4.59 -3.83
C ALA A 271 -10.91 4.79 -5.36
N PHE A 272 -11.82 5.60 -5.90
CA PHE A 272 -11.83 5.94 -7.33
C PHE A 272 -10.65 6.83 -7.74
N SER A 273 -10.18 7.71 -6.84
CA SER A 273 -8.97 8.49 -7.07
C SER A 273 -7.77 7.57 -7.24
N TRP A 274 -7.65 6.52 -6.44
CA TRP A 274 -6.54 5.57 -6.55
C TRP A 274 -6.45 4.91 -7.94
N ILE A 275 -7.60 4.55 -8.52
CA ILE A 275 -7.67 4.03 -9.90
C ILE A 275 -7.14 5.06 -10.90
N TRP A 276 -7.45 6.34 -10.71
CA TRP A 276 -6.95 7.42 -11.56
C TRP A 276 -5.45 7.64 -11.40
N ILE A 277 -4.94 7.60 -10.17
CA ILE A 277 -3.51 7.75 -9.89
C ILE A 277 -2.74 6.65 -10.62
N LEU A 278 -3.09 5.39 -10.38
CA LEU A 278 -2.44 4.25 -11.03
C LEU A 278 -2.61 4.29 -12.55
N GLY A 279 -3.78 4.61 -13.06
CA GLY A 279 -4.03 4.68 -14.50
C GLY A 279 -3.26 5.80 -15.20
N ILE A 280 -3.17 6.99 -14.60
CA ILE A 280 -2.36 8.10 -15.13
C ILE A 280 -0.88 7.73 -15.08
N MET A 281 -0.41 7.13 -13.98
CA MET A 281 0.97 6.63 -13.89
C MET A 281 1.28 5.61 -14.99
N GLY A 282 0.38 4.66 -15.24
CA GLY A 282 0.51 3.68 -16.32
C GLY A 282 0.54 4.29 -17.72
N ILE A 283 -0.17 5.40 -17.96
CA ILE A 283 -0.14 6.13 -19.25
C ILE A 283 1.13 6.97 -19.39
N LEU A 284 1.56 7.62 -18.33
CA LEU A 284 2.77 8.46 -18.32
C LEU A 284 4.06 7.64 -18.24
N GLY A 285 3.98 6.33 -18.02
CA GLY A 285 5.13 5.45 -17.83
C GLY A 285 5.88 5.72 -16.51
N ILE A 286 5.20 6.32 -15.53
CA ILE A 286 5.78 6.59 -14.22
C ILE A 286 5.71 5.30 -13.41
N LYS A 287 6.88 4.73 -13.10
CA LYS A 287 6.97 3.53 -12.27
C LYS A 287 6.69 3.86 -10.80
N PHE A 288 5.95 2.99 -10.13
CA PHE A 288 5.73 3.11 -8.69
C PHE A 288 6.99 2.62 -7.96
N ASN A 289 7.43 3.29 -6.88
CA ASN A 289 8.66 2.92 -6.18
C ASN A 289 8.49 3.08 -4.67
N ILE A 290 9.50 2.69 -3.89
CA ILE A 290 9.47 2.73 -2.42
C ILE A 290 9.24 4.15 -1.85
N VAL A 291 9.70 5.20 -2.53
CA VAL A 291 9.47 6.58 -2.07
C VAL A 291 8.01 6.98 -2.28
N ASN A 292 7.40 6.50 -3.37
CA ASN A 292 6.00 6.75 -3.68
C ASN A 292 5.03 6.05 -2.71
N VAL A 293 5.42 4.93 -2.10
CA VAL A 293 4.69 4.23 -1.02
C VAL A 293 4.40 5.18 0.15
N ILE A 294 5.41 5.92 0.63
CA ILE A 294 5.27 6.84 1.76
C ILE A 294 4.27 7.95 1.40
N LEU A 295 4.36 8.49 0.19
CA LEU A 295 3.48 9.57 -0.28
C LEU A 295 2.05 9.14 -0.48
N ALA A 296 1.81 7.88 -0.87
CA ALA A 296 0.46 7.38 -1.01
C ALA A 296 -0.34 7.60 0.28
N THR A 297 0.27 7.34 1.45
CA THR A 297 -0.36 7.60 2.75
C THR A 297 -0.70 9.08 2.97
N PHE A 298 0.14 10.00 2.50
CA PHE A 298 -0.10 11.44 2.56
C PHE A 298 -1.26 11.86 1.64
N ILE A 299 -1.27 11.35 0.39
CA ILE A 299 -2.34 11.59 -0.58
C ILE A 299 -3.68 11.07 -0.05
N PHE A 300 -3.68 9.89 0.58
CA PHE A 300 -4.86 9.32 1.22
C PHE A 300 -5.38 10.22 2.35
N GLY A 301 -4.52 10.59 3.31
CA GLY A 301 -4.91 11.42 4.44
C GLY A 301 -5.51 12.77 4.01
N GLN A 302 -4.84 13.48 3.10
CA GLN A 302 -5.33 14.77 2.62
C GLN A 302 -6.58 14.64 1.73
N GLY A 303 -6.69 13.56 0.96
CA GLY A 303 -7.86 13.31 0.13
C GLY A 303 -9.13 13.05 0.92
N ASP A 304 -9.00 12.32 2.03
CA ASP A 304 -10.11 12.01 2.91
C ASP A 304 -10.67 13.28 3.54
N ASP A 305 -9.80 14.18 4.01
CA ASP A 305 -10.21 15.47 4.56
C ASP A 305 -11.07 16.27 3.55
N TYR A 306 -10.69 16.30 2.27
CA TYR A 306 -11.47 17.00 1.25
C TYR A 306 -12.85 16.39 1.03
N THR A 307 -12.95 15.06 1.00
CA THR A 307 -14.25 14.38 0.84
C THR A 307 -15.13 14.54 2.07
N ILE A 308 -14.55 14.54 3.27
CA ILE A 308 -15.25 14.75 4.54
C ILE A 308 -15.83 16.16 4.58
N PHE A 309 -15.02 17.19 4.33
CA PHE A 309 -15.47 18.58 4.32
C PHE A 309 -16.54 18.85 3.26
N MET A 310 -16.42 18.21 2.08
CA MET A 310 -17.47 18.30 1.05
C MET A 310 -18.77 17.64 1.50
N THR A 311 -18.70 16.45 2.10
CA THR A 311 -19.87 15.70 2.57
C THR A 311 -20.55 16.41 3.74
N GLU A 312 -19.79 16.98 4.66
CA GLU A 312 -20.30 17.79 5.76
C GLU A 312 -20.97 19.07 5.25
N GLY A 313 -20.35 19.78 4.30
CA GLY A 313 -20.93 20.95 3.65
C GLY A 313 -22.26 20.63 2.93
N LEU A 314 -22.35 19.49 2.25
CA LEU A 314 -23.57 19.00 1.60
C LEU A 314 -24.68 18.68 2.62
N THR A 315 -24.31 17.98 3.70
CA THR A 315 -25.20 17.62 4.81
C THR A 315 -25.76 18.87 5.48
N TYR A 316 -24.92 19.86 5.76
CA TYR A 316 -25.31 21.12 6.37
C TYR A 316 -26.24 21.95 5.47
N GLU A 317 -25.91 22.08 4.18
CA GLU A 317 -26.77 22.78 3.21
C GLU A 317 -28.12 22.07 3.04
N PHE A 318 -28.14 20.73 3.11
CA PHE A 318 -29.37 19.95 3.10
C PHE A 318 -30.18 20.11 4.39
N ALA A 319 -29.52 20.24 5.55
CA ALA A 319 -30.15 20.45 6.84
C ALA A 319 -30.86 21.81 6.92
N CYS A 320 -30.18 22.90 6.56
CA CYS A 320 -30.66 24.27 6.81
C CYS A 320 -31.10 25.05 5.56
N ARG A 321 -30.93 24.50 4.34
CA ARG A 321 -31.20 25.19 3.06
C ARG A 321 -30.39 26.49 2.87
N ARG A 322 -29.30 26.67 3.61
CA ARG A 322 -28.38 27.81 3.48
C ARG A 322 -27.20 27.42 2.60
N LYS A 323 -26.80 28.31 1.69
CA LYS A 323 -25.67 28.11 0.77
C LYS A 323 -24.34 28.21 1.51
N LEU A 324 -23.93 27.15 2.21
CA LEU A 324 -22.64 27.07 2.90
C LEU A 324 -21.61 26.24 2.12
N LEU A 325 -22.04 25.36 1.20
CA LEU A 325 -21.16 24.49 0.43
C LEU A 325 -20.12 25.29 -0.38
N GLN A 326 -20.48 26.48 -0.83
CA GLN A 326 -19.59 27.36 -1.57
C GLN A 326 -18.34 27.76 -0.77
N SER A 327 -18.48 27.94 0.55
CA SER A 327 -17.36 28.28 1.44
C SER A 327 -16.40 27.10 1.56
N TYR A 328 -16.91 25.90 1.82
CA TYR A 328 -16.12 24.67 1.84
C TYR A 328 -15.39 24.42 0.52
N LYS A 329 -16.09 24.57 -0.61
CA LYS A 329 -15.51 24.47 -1.97
C LYS A 329 -14.34 25.46 -2.16
N ASN A 330 -14.48 26.70 -1.70
CA ASN A 330 -13.41 27.70 -1.78
C ASN A 330 -12.20 27.29 -0.91
N SER A 331 -12.43 26.88 0.33
CA SER A 331 -11.37 26.48 1.26
C SER A 331 -10.56 25.30 0.74
N ILE A 332 -11.23 24.29 0.15
CA ILE A 332 -10.56 23.13 -0.46
C ILE A 332 -9.70 23.55 -1.64
N ILE A 333 -10.18 24.43 -2.51
CA ILE A 333 -9.39 24.93 -3.66
C ILE A 333 -8.15 25.70 -3.18
N VAL A 334 -8.29 26.55 -2.16
CA VAL A 334 -7.15 27.29 -1.59
C VAL A 334 -6.13 26.33 -0.96
N SER A 335 -6.59 25.35 -0.18
CA SER A 335 -5.74 24.31 0.39
C SER A 335 -4.99 23.52 -0.69
N ALA A 336 -5.70 23.09 -1.74
CA ALA A 336 -5.11 22.38 -2.87
C ALA A 336 -4.08 23.23 -3.61
N LEU A 337 -4.34 24.52 -3.84
CA LEU A 337 -3.39 25.43 -4.48
C LEU A 337 -2.11 25.59 -3.65
N ILE A 338 -2.21 25.74 -2.33
CA ILE A 338 -1.05 25.82 -1.44
C ILE A 338 -0.22 24.53 -1.51
N MET A 339 -0.89 23.37 -1.50
CA MET A 339 -0.23 22.08 -1.65
C MET A 339 0.46 21.95 -3.02
N PHE A 340 -0.20 22.34 -4.12
CA PHE A 340 0.42 22.29 -5.46
C PHE A 340 1.61 23.23 -5.58
N ILE A 341 1.57 24.40 -4.94
CA ILE A 341 2.73 25.29 -4.90
C ILE A 341 3.85 24.65 -4.08
N GLY A 342 3.56 24.12 -2.89
CA GLY A 342 4.55 23.49 -2.02
C GLY A 342 5.20 22.27 -2.68
N ILE A 343 4.39 21.28 -3.04
CA ILE A 343 4.89 20.01 -3.58
C ILE A 343 5.32 20.13 -5.04
N GLY A 344 4.70 21.03 -5.80
CA GLY A 344 5.09 21.29 -7.20
C GLY A 344 6.54 21.79 -7.33
N THR A 345 7.13 22.39 -6.28
CA THR A 345 8.56 22.75 -6.30
C THR A 345 9.48 21.54 -6.46
N LEU A 346 9.06 20.35 -6.02
CA LEU A 346 9.84 19.12 -6.13
C LEU A 346 9.96 18.62 -7.57
N LEU A 347 9.07 19.04 -8.47
CA LEU A 347 9.21 18.77 -9.91
C LEU A 347 10.47 19.42 -10.52
N VAL A 348 10.97 20.49 -9.91
CA VAL A 348 12.19 21.20 -10.35
C VAL A 348 13.45 20.56 -9.74
N ALA A 349 13.30 19.61 -8.82
CA ALA A 349 14.44 18.94 -8.19
C ALA A 349 15.23 18.12 -9.22
N LYS A 350 16.57 18.22 -9.14
CA LYS A 350 17.47 17.39 -9.96
C LYS A 350 17.56 15.95 -9.46
N HIS A 351 17.28 15.72 -8.18
CA HIS A 351 17.36 14.39 -7.57
C HIS A 351 16.18 13.51 -8.04
N PRO A 352 16.42 12.36 -8.70
CA PRO A 352 15.36 11.49 -9.24
C PRO A 352 14.27 11.14 -8.23
N ALA A 353 14.67 10.74 -7.01
CA ALA A 353 13.72 10.47 -5.93
C ALA A 353 12.76 11.64 -5.65
N MET A 354 13.27 12.86 -5.52
CA MET A 354 12.44 14.05 -5.22
C MET A 354 11.56 14.43 -6.40
N ARG A 355 12.07 14.27 -7.63
CA ARG A 355 11.28 14.53 -8.84
C ARG A 355 10.14 13.53 -9.01
N SER A 356 10.42 12.22 -8.88
CA SER A 356 9.39 11.15 -8.87
C SER A 356 8.33 11.44 -7.82
N LEU A 357 8.75 11.85 -6.62
CA LEU A 357 7.87 12.21 -5.51
C LEU A 357 6.94 13.38 -5.87
N GLY A 358 7.48 14.42 -6.53
CA GLY A 358 6.69 15.53 -7.04
C GLY A 358 5.69 15.10 -8.13
N GLU A 359 6.12 14.28 -9.08
CA GLU A 359 5.31 13.81 -10.21
C GLU A 359 4.09 13.01 -9.73
N VAL A 360 4.33 12.00 -8.88
CA VAL A 360 3.26 11.15 -8.33
C VAL A 360 2.31 11.96 -7.45
N THR A 361 2.82 12.86 -6.62
CA THR A 361 1.96 13.64 -5.73
C THR A 361 1.10 14.65 -6.51
N VAL A 362 1.63 15.28 -7.56
CA VAL A 362 0.84 16.20 -8.39
C VAL A 362 -0.27 15.44 -9.12
N VAL A 363 0.05 14.31 -9.76
CA VAL A 363 -0.96 13.43 -10.38
C VAL A 363 -1.98 12.94 -9.35
N GLY A 364 -1.47 12.53 -8.19
CA GLY A 364 -2.22 12.11 -7.01
C GLY A 364 -3.29 13.10 -6.60
N MET A 365 -2.84 14.30 -6.27
CA MET A 365 -3.67 15.33 -5.70
C MET A 365 -4.60 15.97 -6.73
N VAL A 366 -4.22 16.06 -8.01
CA VAL A 366 -5.16 16.46 -9.08
C VAL A 366 -6.32 15.49 -9.14
N SER A 367 -6.04 14.19 -9.12
CA SER A 367 -7.06 13.13 -9.16
C SER A 367 -7.98 13.22 -7.94
N VAL A 368 -7.40 13.30 -6.74
CA VAL A 368 -8.12 13.38 -5.47
C VAL A 368 -9.00 14.63 -5.38
N VAL A 369 -8.48 15.82 -5.68
CA VAL A 369 -9.25 17.07 -5.62
C VAL A 369 -10.41 17.04 -6.62
N LEU A 370 -10.18 16.51 -7.82
CA LEU A 370 -11.23 16.36 -8.83
C LEU A 370 -12.33 15.40 -8.36
N MET A 371 -11.96 14.26 -7.78
CA MET A 371 -12.93 13.29 -7.26
C MET A 371 -13.69 13.82 -6.05
N ALA A 372 -13.01 14.45 -5.10
CA ALA A 372 -13.64 15.05 -3.91
C ALA A 372 -14.64 16.15 -4.30
N TYR A 373 -14.40 16.88 -5.39
CA TYR A 373 -15.32 17.90 -5.87
C TYR A 373 -16.53 17.31 -6.63
N LEU A 374 -16.35 16.20 -7.34
CA LEU A 374 -17.37 15.64 -8.22
C LEU A 374 -18.21 14.54 -7.56
N PHE A 375 -17.58 13.55 -6.92
CA PHE A 375 -18.28 12.35 -6.44
C PHE A 375 -19.22 12.61 -5.26
N PRO A 376 -18.80 13.29 -4.17
CA PRO A 376 -19.69 13.51 -3.03
C PRO A 376 -20.99 14.25 -3.41
N PRO A 377 -20.95 15.36 -4.18
CA PRO A 377 -22.19 16.02 -4.61
C PRO A 377 -23.07 15.15 -5.52
N LEU A 378 -22.49 14.34 -6.41
CA LEU A 378 -23.24 13.44 -7.29
C LEU A 378 -23.97 12.35 -6.51
N LEU A 379 -23.25 11.63 -5.64
CA LEU A 379 -23.83 10.56 -4.84
C LEU A 379 -24.87 11.12 -3.85
N PHE A 380 -24.55 12.23 -3.19
CA PHE A 380 -25.48 12.88 -2.27
C PHE A 380 -26.76 13.37 -2.97
N LYS A 381 -26.64 13.94 -4.17
CA LYS A 381 -27.80 14.34 -5.00
C LYS A 381 -28.63 13.13 -5.41
N TRP A 382 -28.00 12.02 -5.78
CA TRP A 382 -28.70 10.79 -6.13
C TRP A 382 -29.51 10.20 -4.95
N LEU A 383 -28.95 10.25 -3.73
CA LEU A 383 -29.61 9.78 -2.51
C LEU A 383 -30.77 10.70 -2.08
N THR A 384 -30.62 12.02 -2.21
CA THR A 384 -31.55 13.01 -1.63
C THR A 384 -32.55 13.60 -2.62
N ARG A 385 -32.29 13.57 -3.94
CA ARG A 385 -33.15 14.18 -4.96
C ARG A 385 -33.62 13.16 -6.00
N ARG A 386 -34.81 13.42 -6.56
CA ARG A 386 -35.36 12.67 -7.70
C ARG A 386 -34.79 13.20 -9.02
N SER A 387 -35.00 12.43 -10.09
CA SER A 387 -34.59 12.83 -11.45
C SER A 387 -35.31 14.10 -11.95
N ASP A 388 -36.45 14.44 -11.37
CA ASP A 388 -37.22 15.67 -11.64
C ASP A 388 -36.68 16.90 -10.86
N GLY A 389 -35.64 16.73 -10.03
CA GLY A 389 -35.05 17.79 -9.21
C GLY A 389 -35.75 18.04 -7.87
N SER A 390 -36.91 17.41 -7.62
CA SER A 390 -37.62 17.49 -6.34
C SER A 390 -36.86 16.74 -5.24
N ILE A 391 -36.99 17.22 -4.00
CA ILE A 391 -36.40 16.56 -2.83
C ILE A 391 -37.17 15.28 -2.56
N ARG A 392 -36.46 14.16 -2.39
CA ARG A 392 -37.10 12.90 -2.03
C ARG A 392 -37.72 13.04 -0.65
N PRO A 393 -39.01 12.70 -0.46
CA PRO A 393 -39.63 12.68 0.87
C PRO A 393 -38.98 11.64 1.78
N TYR A 394 -38.43 10.57 1.21
CA TYR A 394 -37.60 9.58 1.89
C TYR A 394 -36.30 9.38 1.09
N PRO A 395 -35.15 9.80 1.63
CA PRO A 395 -33.85 9.55 1.01
C PRO A 395 -33.58 8.06 0.80
N VAL A 396 -32.78 7.73 -0.21
CA VAL A 396 -32.39 6.35 -0.48
C VAL A 396 -31.42 5.89 0.59
N THR A 397 -31.74 4.82 1.30
CA THR A 397 -30.82 4.14 2.23
C THR A 397 -30.26 2.88 1.61
N LEU A 398 -29.11 2.39 2.08
CA LEU A 398 -28.47 1.15 1.62
C LEU A 398 -29.43 -0.04 1.71
N GLY A 399 -30.21 -0.13 2.79
CA GLY A 399 -31.26 -1.15 2.95
C GLY A 399 -32.39 -1.03 1.91
N SER A 400 -32.74 0.18 1.49
CA SER A 400 -33.75 0.39 0.44
C SER A 400 -33.25 -0.02 -0.95
N VAL A 401 -31.95 0.12 -1.22
CA VAL A 401 -31.31 -0.34 -2.46
C VAL A 401 -31.26 -1.86 -2.49
N LEU A 402 -30.75 -2.49 -1.43
CA LEU A 402 -30.62 -3.95 -1.32
C LEU A 402 -31.97 -4.68 -1.42
N THR A 403 -33.04 -4.06 -0.91
CA THR A 403 -34.39 -4.65 -0.98
C THR A 403 -35.15 -4.31 -2.26
N GLY A 404 -34.55 -3.55 -3.19
CA GLY A 404 -35.20 -3.08 -4.41
C GLY A 404 -36.35 -2.09 -4.17
N ARG A 405 -36.39 -1.45 -2.99
CA ARG A 405 -37.45 -0.53 -2.52
C ARG A 405 -37.08 0.94 -2.66
N TYR A 406 -36.10 1.27 -3.50
CA TYR A 406 -35.61 2.64 -3.71
C TYR A 406 -36.62 3.55 -4.44
N ASP A 407 -37.64 2.96 -5.09
CA ASP A 407 -38.75 3.68 -5.70
C ASP A 407 -39.88 3.92 -4.67
N PHE A 408 -40.04 5.18 -4.27
CA PHE A 408 -40.95 5.60 -3.21
C PHE A 408 -42.42 5.32 -3.58
N ASN A 409 -42.86 5.56 -4.82
CA ASN A 409 -44.29 5.44 -5.17
C ASN A 409 -44.79 3.99 -5.07
N ARG A 410 -43.95 3.01 -5.43
CA ARG A 410 -44.31 1.58 -5.37
C ARG A 410 -44.23 1.00 -3.96
N SER A 411 -43.35 1.56 -3.12
CA SER A 411 -43.19 1.17 -1.71
C SER A 411 -44.19 1.86 -0.78
N GLU A 412 -44.66 3.07 -1.12
CA GLU A 412 -45.64 3.85 -0.36
C GLU A 412 -46.99 3.15 -0.26
N ILE A 413 -47.54 2.71 -1.41
CA ILE A 413 -48.80 1.95 -1.48
C ILE A 413 -48.72 0.67 -0.64
N ARG A 414 -47.56 0.03 -0.62
CA ARG A 414 -47.32 -1.24 0.09
C ARG A 414 -47.10 -1.03 1.60
N ARG A 415 -46.46 0.08 1.99
CA ARG A 415 -46.25 0.48 3.40
C ARG A 415 -47.55 0.92 4.06
N LYS A 416 -48.34 1.77 3.38
CA LYS A 416 -49.63 2.24 3.88
C LYS A 416 -50.64 1.09 4.11
N LYS A 417 -50.53 0.02 3.32
CA LYS A 417 -51.39 -1.18 3.45
C LYS A 417 -51.04 -2.09 4.64
N ASN A 418 -49.82 -1.99 5.17
CA ASN A 418 -49.28 -2.95 6.15
C ASN A 418 -48.96 -2.33 7.54
N GLN A 419 -49.21 -1.04 7.75
CA GLN A 419 -48.87 -0.32 8.99
C GLN A 419 -50.05 0.55 9.47
N THR A 420 -50.07 0.86 10.77
CA THR A 420 -50.96 1.88 11.34
C THR A 420 -50.58 3.28 10.83
N GLU A 421 -51.56 4.17 10.66
CA GLU A 421 -51.35 5.56 10.18
C GLU A 421 -50.28 6.30 11.01
N LEU A 422 -50.24 6.09 12.34
CA LEU A 422 -49.21 6.66 13.22
C LEU A 422 -47.80 6.14 12.90
N ALA A 423 -47.64 4.82 12.72
CA ALA A 423 -46.34 4.22 12.40
C ALA A 423 -45.83 4.71 11.03
N TYR A 424 -46.74 4.83 10.07
CA TYR A 424 -46.44 5.36 8.75
C TYR A 424 -46.04 6.85 8.80
N ALA A 425 -46.78 7.67 9.54
CA ALA A 425 -46.47 9.09 9.73
C ALA A 425 -45.10 9.28 10.41
N MET A 426 -44.78 8.48 11.44
CA MET A 426 -43.46 8.50 12.10
C MET A 426 -42.33 8.12 11.16
N GLU A 427 -42.51 7.11 10.31
CA GLU A 427 -41.51 6.72 9.30
C GLU A 427 -41.29 7.83 8.27
N CYS A 428 -42.36 8.52 7.86
CA CYS A 428 -42.28 9.68 6.96
C CYS A 428 -41.54 10.85 7.61
N VAL A 429 -41.85 11.18 8.87
CA VAL A 429 -41.18 12.25 9.60
C VAL A 429 -39.69 11.93 9.77
N MET A 430 -39.34 10.70 10.17
CA MET A 430 -37.93 10.28 10.29
C MET A 430 -37.17 10.44 8.96
N GLY A 431 -37.80 10.12 7.83
CA GLY A 431 -37.22 10.28 6.50
C GLY A 431 -36.77 11.72 6.19
N ARG A 432 -37.41 12.73 6.80
CA ARG A 432 -37.05 14.14 6.60
C ARG A 432 -35.81 14.55 7.38
N TYR A 433 -35.44 13.80 8.41
CA TYR A 433 -34.24 14.05 9.22
C TYR A 433 -33.00 13.32 8.72
N LEU A 434 -33.16 12.29 7.87
CA LEU A 434 -32.03 11.54 7.29
C LEU A 434 -31.12 12.45 6.46
N TYR A 435 -29.81 12.24 6.61
CA TYR A 435 -28.70 12.98 5.98
C TYR A 435 -28.67 14.47 6.31
N LYS A 436 -29.24 14.87 7.44
CA LYS A 436 -29.11 16.24 7.99
C LYS A 436 -28.06 16.34 9.09
N GLY A 437 -27.40 15.24 9.42
CA GLY A 437 -26.31 15.17 10.39
C GLY A 437 -26.62 14.25 11.56
N ARG A 438 -25.56 13.65 12.12
CA ARG A 438 -25.68 12.61 13.16
C ARG A 438 -26.47 13.05 14.38
N GLU A 439 -26.24 14.27 14.86
CA GLU A 439 -26.93 14.79 16.05
C GLU A 439 -28.43 14.98 15.80
N ILE A 440 -28.79 15.56 14.65
CA ILE A 440 -30.19 15.78 14.24
C ILE A 440 -30.91 14.44 14.10
N GLU A 441 -30.31 13.48 13.38
CA GLU A 441 -30.89 12.15 13.18
C GLU A 441 -31.04 11.37 14.49
N THR A 442 -30.02 11.43 15.36
CA THR A 442 -30.06 10.75 16.66
C THR A 442 -31.12 11.36 17.58
N SER A 443 -31.24 12.70 17.59
CA SER A 443 -32.28 13.41 18.36
C SER A 443 -33.67 13.03 17.85
N ALA A 444 -33.88 13.11 16.54
CA ALA A 444 -35.17 12.80 15.94
C ALA A 444 -35.61 11.35 16.17
N GLY A 445 -34.68 10.40 16.01
CA GLY A 445 -34.92 8.99 16.28
C GLY A 445 -35.28 8.72 17.76
N LYS A 446 -34.60 9.38 18.71
CA LYS A 446 -34.92 9.27 20.14
C LYS A 446 -36.31 9.84 20.45
N THR A 447 -36.64 11.01 19.90
CA THR A 447 -37.94 11.67 20.11
C THR A 447 -39.09 10.85 19.53
N LEU A 448 -38.97 10.37 18.29
CA LEU A 448 -39.99 9.52 17.67
C LEU A 448 -40.17 8.19 18.40
N LYS A 449 -39.08 7.56 18.87
CA LYS A 449 -39.16 6.34 19.69
C LYS A 449 -39.86 6.59 21.02
N LYS A 450 -39.62 7.74 21.65
CA LYS A 450 -40.31 8.17 22.87
C LYS A 450 -41.82 8.33 22.62
N ILE A 451 -42.22 9.04 21.57
CA ILE A 451 -43.64 9.20 21.20
C ILE A 451 -44.29 7.84 20.89
N ARG A 452 -43.57 6.92 20.24
CA ARG A 452 -44.08 5.56 19.96
C ARG A 452 -44.33 4.75 21.24
N SER A 453 -43.48 4.91 22.26
CA SER A 453 -43.65 4.26 23.57
C SER A 453 -44.71 4.92 24.45
N ARG A 454 -45.03 6.19 24.20
CA ARG A 454 -45.93 7.03 24.97
C ARG A 454 -46.87 7.81 24.04
N THR A 455 -47.86 7.09 23.52
CA THR A 455 -48.88 7.64 22.62
C THR A 455 -49.87 8.55 23.35
N ASP A 456 -49.90 8.52 24.69
CA ASP A 456 -50.62 9.43 25.56
C ASP A 456 -50.25 10.91 25.32
N ILE A 457 -49.00 11.18 24.94
CA ILE A 457 -48.52 12.54 24.57
C ILE A 457 -49.35 13.14 23.41
N LEU A 458 -49.93 12.30 22.55
CA LEU A 458 -50.76 12.76 21.43
C LEU A 458 -52.19 13.13 21.87
N LEU A 459 -52.65 12.60 23.01
CA LEU A 459 -53.99 12.87 23.55
C LEU A 459 -54.13 14.32 24.03
N ASP A 460 -53.04 14.92 24.51
CA ASP A 460 -52.98 16.33 24.92
C ASP A 460 -53.34 17.29 23.75
N TYR A 461 -53.22 16.81 22.51
CA TYR A 461 -53.49 17.56 21.29
C TYR A 461 -54.76 17.09 20.56
N ALA A 462 -55.59 16.26 21.18
CA ALA A 462 -56.82 15.72 20.57
C ALA A 462 -57.94 16.76 20.36
N ASN A 463 -57.87 17.91 21.04
CA ASN A 463 -58.90 18.96 20.96
C ASN A 463 -59.01 19.60 19.56
N PRO A 464 -60.22 19.92 19.06
CA PRO A 464 -60.41 20.58 17.78
C PRO A 464 -60.06 22.08 17.88
N GLY A 465 -58.81 22.42 17.56
CA GLY A 465 -58.30 23.81 17.51
C GLY A 465 -56.87 23.87 16.95
N ASP A 466 -56.34 25.06 16.74
CA ASP A 466 -54.94 25.24 16.32
C ASP A 466 -53.98 24.74 17.42
N ILE A 467 -52.86 24.13 17.02
CA ILE A 467 -51.88 23.54 17.93
C ILE A 467 -50.72 24.52 18.11
N TYR A 468 -50.34 24.81 19.35
CA TYR A 468 -49.17 25.64 19.68
C TYR A 468 -48.14 24.82 20.45
N LEU A 469 -46.88 24.85 20.00
CA LEU A 469 -45.77 24.08 20.56
C LEU A 469 -44.58 24.99 20.89
N ASP A 470 -43.99 24.79 22.07
CA ASP A 470 -42.73 25.41 22.51
C ASP A 470 -41.66 24.32 22.55
N ASP A 471 -40.86 24.19 21.48
CA ASP A 471 -39.83 23.16 21.38
C ASP A 471 -38.48 23.70 21.84
N LYS A 472 -38.10 23.31 23.06
CA LYS A 472 -36.87 23.75 23.72
C LYS A 472 -35.66 22.88 23.40
N ASN A 473 -35.85 21.60 23.05
CA ASN A 473 -34.77 20.60 22.99
C ASN A 473 -34.81 19.69 21.75
N GLY A 474 -35.79 19.84 20.86
CA GLY A 474 -35.94 19.06 19.63
C GLY A 474 -35.71 19.88 18.36
N TYR A 475 -35.84 19.21 17.21
CA TYR A 475 -35.81 19.83 15.89
C TYR A 475 -37.22 19.88 15.27
N GLY A 476 -38.27 20.02 16.10
CA GLY A 476 -39.67 20.12 15.68
C GLY A 476 -40.32 18.79 15.29
N GLU A 477 -39.81 17.65 15.78
CA GLU A 477 -40.28 16.32 15.38
C GLU A 477 -41.76 16.10 15.69
N LEU A 478 -42.19 16.53 16.88
CA LEU A 478 -43.58 16.44 17.31
C LEU A 478 -44.49 17.34 16.48
N ALA A 479 -44.02 18.55 16.14
CA ALA A 479 -44.78 19.50 15.33
C ALA A 479 -44.98 18.98 13.90
N LEU A 480 -43.93 18.40 13.29
CA LEU A 480 -44.01 17.74 11.99
C LEU A 480 -44.93 16.51 12.01
N LEU A 481 -44.90 15.72 13.08
CA LEU A 481 -45.78 14.57 13.23
C LEU A 481 -47.25 14.98 13.36
N LEU A 482 -47.56 15.97 14.21
CA LEU A 482 -48.92 16.47 14.41
C LEU A 482 -49.46 17.16 13.15
N ALA A 483 -48.64 17.97 12.48
CA ALA A 483 -49.01 18.60 11.22
C ALA A 483 -49.34 17.56 10.14
N ARG A 484 -48.62 16.42 10.13
CA ARG A 484 -48.88 15.33 9.20
C ARG A 484 -50.13 14.51 9.53
N LEU A 485 -50.38 14.25 10.82
CA LEU A 485 -51.55 13.51 11.29
C LEU A 485 -52.86 14.32 11.16
N HIS A 486 -52.77 15.65 11.25
CA HIS A 486 -53.91 16.55 11.19
C HIS A 486 -53.73 17.62 10.09
N PRO A 487 -53.84 17.25 8.80
CA PRO A 487 -53.63 18.18 7.68
C PRO A 487 -54.59 19.37 7.67
N GLU A 488 -55.78 19.23 8.26
CA GLU A 488 -56.81 20.29 8.34
C GLU A 488 -56.55 21.33 9.44
N ARG A 489 -55.57 21.11 10.33
CA ARG A 489 -55.27 21.97 11.49
C ARG A 489 -53.98 22.74 11.27
N LYS A 490 -53.92 23.99 11.74
CA LYS A 490 -52.67 24.75 11.76
C LYS A 490 -51.86 24.38 13.00
N VAL A 491 -50.57 24.15 12.79
CA VAL A 491 -49.60 23.84 13.84
C VAL A 491 -48.60 24.98 13.90
N PHE A 492 -48.46 25.61 15.05
CA PHE A 492 -47.53 26.69 15.32
C PHE A 492 -46.41 26.19 16.24
N ILE A 493 -45.15 26.39 15.85
CA ILE A 493 -43.98 26.01 16.66
C ILE A 493 -43.09 27.23 16.90
N TYR A 494 -42.72 27.45 18.16
CA TYR A 494 -41.72 28.42 18.57
C TYR A 494 -40.44 27.71 19.03
N THR A 495 -39.29 28.25 18.62
CA THR A 495 -37.96 27.87 19.13
C THR A 495 -37.05 29.09 19.11
N SER A 496 -36.14 29.18 20.08
CA SER A 496 -35.24 30.33 20.27
C SER A 496 -34.02 30.32 19.34
N SER A 497 -33.69 29.18 18.70
CA SER A 497 -32.52 29.04 17.85
C SER A 497 -32.86 29.21 16.37
N GLY A 498 -32.30 30.22 15.72
CA GLY A 498 -32.47 30.44 14.28
C GLY A 498 -31.90 29.31 13.41
N TYR A 499 -30.95 28.52 13.94
CA TYR A 499 -30.48 27.29 13.29
C TYR A 499 -31.56 26.20 13.30
N VAL A 500 -32.20 25.97 14.45
CA VAL A 500 -33.28 24.98 14.61
C VAL A 500 -34.49 25.37 13.77
N GLN A 501 -34.85 26.65 13.72
CA GLN A 501 -35.90 27.15 12.82
C GLN A 501 -35.61 26.81 11.35
N ALA A 502 -34.36 26.99 10.90
CA ALA A 502 -33.98 26.66 9.53
C ALA A 502 -34.08 25.14 9.25
N VAL A 503 -33.71 24.30 10.23
CA VAL A 503 -33.87 22.83 10.12
C VAL A 503 -35.36 22.44 10.03
N ILE A 504 -36.21 23.00 10.91
CA ILE A 504 -37.66 22.75 10.89
C ILE A 504 -38.26 23.18 9.55
N ALA A 505 -37.94 24.38 9.08
CA ALA A 505 -38.42 24.90 7.79
C ALA A 505 -38.01 23.96 6.64
N ALA A 506 -36.75 23.52 6.62
CA ALA A 506 -36.23 22.60 5.61
C ALA A 506 -36.88 21.21 5.67
N CYS A 507 -37.31 20.74 6.85
CA CYS A 507 -38.04 19.48 7.02
C CYS A 507 -39.53 19.62 6.62
N ALA A 508 -40.14 20.78 6.84
CA ALA A 508 -41.54 21.06 6.53
C ALA A 508 -41.81 21.30 5.02
N ASP A 509 -40.82 21.83 4.31
CA ASP A 509 -40.89 22.26 2.90
C ASP A 509 -41.41 21.16 1.94
N GLY A 510 -42.63 21.35 1.40
CA GLY A 510 -43.27 20.37 0.52
C GLY A 510 -43.76 19.08 1.21
N PHE A 511 -43.83 19.06 2.55
CA PHE A 511 -44.30 17.92 3.34
C PHE A 511 -45.49 18.27 4.26
N THR A 512 -45.38 19.37 5.04
CA THR A 512 -46.43 19.83 5.97
C THR A 512 -46.68 21.33 5.78
N PRO A 513 -47.56 21.73 4.83
CA PRO A 513 -47.82 23.14 4.53
C PRO A 513 -48.58 23.87 5.65
N ASN A 514 -49.22 23.12 6.55
CA ASN A 514 -49.97 23.59 7.70
C ASN A 514 -49.10 23.84 8.96
N LEU A 515 -47.77 23.67 8.85
CA LEU A 515 -46.82 23.99 9.93
C LEU A 515 -46.28 25.42 9.75
N HIS A 516 -46.41 26.23 10.79
CA HIS A 516 -45.95 27.61 10.84
C HIS A 516 -44.94 27.81 11.97
N ILE A 517 -43.82 28.44 11.67
CA ILE A 517 -42.77 28.75 12.66
C ILE A 517 -43.02 30.17 13.17
N LEU A 518 -43.05 30.34 14.49
CA LEU A 518 -43.24 31.63 15.15
C LEU A 518 -41.89 32.23 15.56
N ASP A 519 -41.73 33.54 15.34
CA ASP A 519 -40.53 34.30 15.76
C ASP A 519 -40.58 34.69 17.25
N HIS A 520 -41.77 34.67 17.84
CA HIS A 520 -42.02 35.03 19.23
C HIS A 520 -42.86 33.95 19.91
N LYS A 521 -42.70 33.83 21.23
CA LYS A 521 -43.43 32.85 22.01
C LYS A 521 -44.94 33.15 21.95
N PRO A 522 -45.78 32.16 21.60
CA PRO A 522 -47.24 32.33 21.55
C PRO A 522 -47.85 32.54 22.93
#